data_AF-A0A9Q0PGF2-F1
#
_entry.id   AF-A0A9Q0PGF2-F1
#
_cell.length_a   1.000
_cell.length_b   1.000
_cell.length_c   1.000
_cell.angle_alpha   90.00
_cell.angle_beta   90.00
_cell.angle_gamma   90.00
#
_symmetry.space_group_name_H-M   'P 1'
#
loop_
_entity.id
_entity.type
_entity.pdbx_description
1 polymer ?
#
loop_
_entity_poly.entity_id
_entity_poly.type
_entity_poly.pdbx_seq_one_letter_code
_entity_poly.pdbx_strand_id
1 'polypeptide(L)'
;MYILSNGAGFNFLCTRPPPKIPEVVLSEKCVREVASGLRIEINRGFVVLRDIASGRDLKKFLAVIAGLWALSLVGSCCNILTLLYISFVLLHTVPVLYEKYEDQVDAYSEKTWIKIKKQYAVLDEKYLSKIPKGPLKEKKKD
;
A
#
# COMPACT_ATOMS: atom_id res chain seq x y z
N MET A 1 2.17 -34.16 -50.89
CA MET A 1 2.81 -34.61 -49.63
C MET A 1 2.16 -33.85 -48.50
N TYR A 2 1.28 -34.56 -47.79
CA TYR A 2 0.57 -34.17 -46.57
C TYR A 2 1.54 -33.56 -45.55
N ILE A 3 1.16 -32.50 -44.83
CA ILE A 3 0.87 -32.49 -43.37
C ILE A 3 0.20 -31.13 -43.03
N LEU A 4 -1.14 -31.08 -43.08
CA LEU A 4 -1.91 -30.25 -42.15
C LEU A 4 -2.19 -31.13 -40.94
N SER A 5 -1.33 -31.08 -39.93
CA SER A 5 -1.58 -31.68 -38.63
C SER A 5 -0.66 -31.04 -37.62
N ASN A 6 -1.21 -30.13 -36.82
CA ASN A 6 -0.90 -30.00 -35.39
C ASN A 6 -1.86 -28.98 -34.76
N GLY A 7 -3.16 -29.32 -34.77
CA GLY A 7 -4.17 -28.71 -33.89
C GLY A 7 -4.03 -29.09 -32.42
N ALA A 8 -2.86 -29.60 -31.99
CA ALA A 8 -2.58 -30.03 -30.62
C ALA A 8 -2.05 -28.89 -29.72
N GLY A 9 -1.33 -27.90 -30.29
CA GLY A 9 -0.75 -26.81 -29.51
C GLY A 9 -1.78 -25.81 -28.98
N PHE A 10 -2.81 -25.51 -29.79
CA PHE A 10 -3.86 -24.56 -29.39
C PHE A 10 -4.83 -25.17 -28.37
N ASN A 11 -5.17 -26.46 -28.53
CA ASN A 11 -6.00 -27.17 -27.55
C ASN A 11 -5.30 -27.32 -26.18
N PHE A 12 -3.96 -27.43 -26.14
CA PHE A 12 -3.19 -27.54 -24.90
C PHE A 12 -3.22 -26.27 -24.03
N LEU A 13 -3.34 -25.09 -24.64
CA LEU A 13 -3.47 -23.83 -23.92
C LEU A 13 -4.91 -23.64 -23.39
N CYS A 14 -5.92 -24.15 -24.10
CA CYS A 14 -7.33 -24.01 -23.74
C CYS A 14 -7.86 -25.09 -22.76
N THR A 15 -7.11 -26.17 -22.48
CA THR A 15 -7.52 -27.21 -21.50
C THR A 15 -6.96 -27.04 -20.10
N ARG A 16 -6.11 -26.04 -19.85
CA ARG A 16 -5.64 -25.75 -18.49
C ARG A 16 -6.78 -25.12 -17.69
N PRO A 17 -7.26 -25.73 -16.60
CA PRO A 17 -8.14 -25.02 -15.68
C PRO A 17 -7.40 -23.79 -15.17
N PRO A 18 -8.06 -22.62 -15.06
CA PRO A 18 -7.42 -21.39 -14.63
C PRO A 18 -6.69 -21.63 -13.30
N PRO A 19 -5.41 -21.22 -13.16
CA PRO A 19 -4.71 -21.37 -11.90
C PRO A 19 -5.54 -20.67 -10.82
N LYS A 20 -5.90 -21.42 -9.78
CA LYS A 20 -6.58 -20.88 -8.60
C LYS A 20 -5.62 -19.90 -7.94
N ILE A 21 -5.70 -18.64 -8.35
CA ILE A 21 -5.13 -17.51 -7.64
C ILE A 21 -5.73 -17.63 -6.23
N PRO A 22 -4.92 -17.68 -5.15
CA PRO A 22 -5.45 -17.59 -3.81
C PRO A 22 -6.19 -16.27 -3.74
N GLU A 23 -7.51 -16.36 -3.86
CA GLU A 23 -8.42 -15.25 -3.79
C GLU A 23 -8.16 -14.66 -2.42
N VAL A 24 -7.49 -13.50 -2.37
CA VAL A 24 -7.32 -12.71 -1.17
C VAL A 24 -8.71 -12.15 -0.88
N VAL A 25 -9.63 -13.04 -0.51
CA VAL A 25 -10.99 -12.73 -0.08
C VAL A 25 -10.79 -12.01 1.23
N LEU A 26 -10.58 -10.69 1.13
CA LEU A 26 -10.84 -9.77 2.21
C LEU A 26 -12.21 -10.17 2.76
N SER A 27 -12.21 -10.73 3.98
CA SER A 27 -13.39 -11.32 4.60
C SER A 27 -14.58 -10.39 4.36
N GLU A 28 -15.63 -10.88 3.69
CA GLU A 28 -16.79 -10.07 3.30
C GLU A 28 -17.37 -9.34 4.52
N LYS A 29 -17.24 -9.96 5.70
CA LYS A 29 -17.60 -9.39 7.00
C LYS A 29 -16.76 -8.16 7.36
N CYS A 30 -15.43 -8.22 7.17
CA CYS A 30 -14.52 -7.10 7.40
C CYS A 30 -14.82 -5.93 6.45
N VAL A 31 -15.01 -6.21 5.15
CA VAL A 31 -15.35 -5.17 4.18
C VAL A 31 -16.72 -4.56 4.48
N ARG A 32 -17.71 -5.37 4.85
CA ARG A 32 -19.05 -4.89 5.24
C ARG A 32 -19.03 -4.06 6.52
N GLU A 33 -18.22 -4.43 7.50
CA GLU A 33 -18.12 -3.72 8.77
C GLU A 33 -17.38 -2.38 8.60
N VAL A 34 -16.29 -2.38 7.83
CA VAL A 34 -15.61 -1.13 7.43
C VAL A 34 -16.54 -0.26 6.59
N ALA A 35 -17.25 -0.83 5.61
CA ALA A 35 -18.17 -0.09 4.76
C ALA A 35 -19.36 0.46 5.55
N SER A 36 -19.89 -0.27 6.53
CA SER A 36 -20.99 0.20 7.36
C SER A 36 -20.53 1.33 8.30
N GLY A 37 -19.37 1.19 8.95
CA GLY A 37 -18.77 2.22 9.78
C GLY A 37 -18.48 3.49 8.98
N LEU A 38 -17.86 3.36 7.81
CA LEU A 38 -17.56 4.48 6.91
C LEU A 38 -18.85 5.17 6.43
N ARG A 39 -19.87 4.39 6.06
CA ARG A 39 -21.15 4.93 5.59
C ARG A 39 -21.85 5.73 6.69
N ILE A 40 -21.80 5.26 7.94
CA ILE A 40 -22.38 5.99 9.09
C ILE A 40 -21.65 7.32 9.27
N GLU A 41 -20.32 7.31 9.26
CA GLU A 41 -19.50 8.50 9.47
C GLU A 41 -19.69 9.53 8.35
N ILE A 42 -19.72 9.08 7.10
CA ILE A 42 -19.99 9.95 5.93
C ILE A 42 -21.39 10.56 6.04
N ASN A 43 -22.41 9.77 6.37
CA ASN A 43 -23.77 10.27 6.44
C ASN A 43 -23.93 11.29 7.58
N ARG A 44 -23.24 11.09 8.70
CA ARG A 44 -23.16 12.05 9.81
C ARG A 44 -22.48 13.35 9.36
N GLY A 45 -21.36 13.25 8.62
CA GLY A 45 -20.69 14.40 8.02
C GLY A 45 -21.61 15.19 7.08
N PHE A 46 -22.37 14.50 6.22
CA PHE A 46 -23.34 15.14 5.30
C PHE A 46 -24.47 15.86 6.02
N VAL A 47 -24.96 15.32 7.15
CA VAL A 47 -25.97 16.00 7.97
C VAL A 47 -25.42 17.32 8.53
N VAL A 48 -24.19 17.31 9.04
CA VAL A 48 -23.52 18.51 9.56
C VAL A 48 -23.24 19.52 8.44
N LEU A 49 -22.77 19.05 7.28
CA LEU A 49 -22.54 19.91 6.12
C LEU A 49 -23.84 20.54 5.61
N ARG A 50 -24.94 19.78 5.57
CA ARG A 50 -26.25 20.27 5.15
C ARG A 50 -26.81 21.31 6.13
N ASP A 51 -26.59 21.11 7.43
CA ASP A 51 -26.99 22.07 8.46
C ASP A 51 -26.23 23.40 8.32
N ILE A 52 -24.93 23.33 8.04
CA ILE A 52 -24.07 24.50 7.80
C ILE A 52 -24.41 25.17 6.45
N ALA A 53 -24.69 24.39 5.40
CA ALA A 53 -25.07 24.87 4.07
C ALA A 53 -26.47 25.52 4.04
N SER A 54 -27.33 25.20 5.01
CA SER A 54 -28.60 25.92 5.22
C SER A 54 -28.40 27.38 5.59
N GLY A 55 -27.16 27.84 5.81
CA GLY A 55 -26.82 29.26 5.97
C GLY A 55 -27.27 29.88 7.29
N ARG A 56 -27.81 29.06 8.22
CA ARG A 56 -28.26 29.52 9.55
C ARG A 56 -27.14 30.21 10.33
N ASP A 57 -25.89 29.79 10.12
CA ASP A 57 -24.69 30.37 10.70
C ASP A 57 -23.67 30.74 9.61
N LEU A 58 -23.78 31.93 9.02
CA LEU A 58 -22.87 32.46 7.98
C LEU A 58 -21.38 32.39 8.36
N LYS A 59 -21.06 32.63 9.64
CA LYS A 59 -19.68 32.52 10.16
C LYS A 59 -19.11 31.11 10.02
N LYS A 60 -19.93 30.08 10.30
CA LYS A 60 -19.50 28.68 10.19
C LYS A 60 -19.44 28.21 8.74
N PHE A 61 -20.36 28.70 7.91
CA PHE A 61 -20.33 28.43 6.47
C PHE A 61 -19.06 28.93 5.80
N LEU A 62 -18.66 30.19 6.05
CA LEU A 62 -17.41 30.75 5.55
C LEU A 62 -16.16 30.02 6.09
N ALA A 63 -16.17 29.66 7.38
CA ALA A 63 -15.07 28.91 7.97
C ALA A 63 -14.88 27.53 7.31
N VAL A 64 -15.97 26.83 6.98
CA VAL A 64 -15.93 25.54 6.28
C VAL A 64 -15.46 25.69 4.83
N ILE A 65 -15.91 26.73 4.11
CA ILE A 65 -15.44 27.02 2.73
C ILE A 65 -13.93 27.31 2.73
N ALA A 66 -13.45 28.14 3.66
CA ALA A 66 -12.03 28.43 3.81
C ALA A 66 -11.23 27.17 4.17
N GLY A 67 -11.78 26.32 5.05
CA GLY A 67 -11.18 25.02 5.39
C GLY A 67 -11.11 24.05 4.21
N LEU A 68 -12.18 23.94 3.41
CA LEU A 68 -12.23 23.13 2.18
C LEU A 68 -11.29 23.66 1.10
N TRP A 69 -11.15 24.98 0.99
CA TRP A 69 -10.22 25.63 0.06
C TRP A 69 -8.76 25.39 0.46
N ALA A 70 -8.44 25.53 1.76
CA ALA A 70 -7.13 25.19 2.31
C ALA A 70 -6.81 23.69 2.13
N LEU A 71 -7.79 22.81 2.40
CA LEU A 71 -7.67 21.37 2.14
C LEU A 71 -7.44 21.07 0.65
N SER A 72 -8.07 21.83 -0.25
CA SER A 72 -7.86 21.70 -1.71
C SER A 72 -6.47 22.15 -2.15
N LEU A 73 -5.91 23.21 -1.56
CA LEU A 73 -4.52 23.63 -1.79
C LEU A 73 -3.53 22.60 -1.27
N VAL A 74 -3.76 22.09 -0.05
CA VAL A 74 -2.94 21.03 0.55
C VAL A 74 -3.04 19.75 -0.27
N GLY A 75 -4.23 19.32 -0.68
CA GLY A 75 -4.46 18.18 -1.56
C GLY A 75 -3.85 18.33 -2.95
N SER A 76 -3.86 19.54 -3.50
CA SER A 76 -3.19 19.85 -4.77
C SER A 76 -1.66 19.73 -4.69
N CYS A 77 -1.09 19.84 -3.49
CA CYS A 77 0.35 19.70 -3.24
C CYS A 77 0.72 18.32 -2.68
N CYS A 78 -0.25 17.54 -2.21
CA CYS A 78 0.01 16.30 -1.48
C CYS A 78 0.36 15.14 -2.42
N ASN A 79 1.67 15.02 -2.62
CA ASN A 79 2.46 13.92 -2.06
C ASN A 79 2.32 12.55 -2.73
N ILE A 80 1.14 12.06 -3.13
CA ILE A 80 1.03 10.82 -3.91
C ILE A 80 1.64 11.00 -5.29
N LEU A 81 1.38 12.13 -5.96
CA LEU A 81 1.97 12.45 -7.26
C LEU A 81 3.48 12.64 -7.17
N THR A 82 3.96 13.33 -6.14
CA THR A 82 5.39 13.56 -5.93
C THR A 82 6.11 12.27 -5.51
N LEU A 83 5.50 11.41 -4.67
CA LEU A 83 6.03 10.08 -4.32
C LEU A 83 5.99 9.13 -5.50
N LEU A 84 4.91 9.12 -6.29
CA LEU A 84 4.84 8.35 -7.52
C LEU A 84 5.93 8.81 -8.48
N TYR A 85 6.09 10.11 -8.66
CA TYR A 85 7.13 10.67 -9.51
C TYR A 85 8.52 10.24 -9.06
N ILE A 86 8.88 10.42 -7.78
CA ILE A 86 10.17 9.98 -7.24
C ILE A 86 10.31 8.45 -7.34
N SER A 87 9.26 7.68 -7.04
CA SER A 87 9.27 6.22 -7.12
C SER A 87 9.48 5.72 -8.54
N PHE A 88 8.83 6.32 -9.54
CA PHE A 88 9.02 5.99 -10.95
C PHE A 88 10.42 6.36 -11.43
N VAL A 89 10.88 7.57 -11.07
CA VAL A 89 12.23 8.02 -11.37
C VAL A 89 13.25 7.05 -10.78
N LEU A 90 13.10 6.65 -9.52
CA LEU A 90 13.97 5.65 -8.88
C LEU A 90 13.84 4.27 -9.53
N LEU A 91 12.63 3.79 -9.86
CA LEU A 91 12.45 2.46 -10.47
C LEU A 91 13.18 2.33 -11.82
N HIS A 92 13.29 3.44 -12.57
CA HIS A 92 14.02 3.47 -13.84
C HIS A 92 15.50 3.85 -13.67
N THR A 93 15.82 4.73 -12.71
CA THR A 93 17.18 5.20 -12.48
C THR A 93 18.01 4.15 -11.75
N VAL A 94 17.45 3.45 -10.77
CA VAL A 94 18.13 2.42 -9.97
C VAL A 94 18.74 1.32 -10.85
N PRO A 95 18.03 0.67 -11.79
CA PRO A 95 18.64 -0.37 -12.63
C PRO A 95 19.76 0.17 -13.52
N VAL A 96 19.59 1.36 -14.11
CA VAL A 96 20.62 2.00 -14.96
C VAL A 96 21.84 2.43 -14.14
N LEU A 97 21.63 2.86 -12.90
CA LEU A 97 22.71 3.24 -11.99
C LEU A 97 23.42 1.99 -11.44
N TYR A 98 22.70 0.88 -11.24
CA TYR A 98 23.28 -0.38 -10.77
C TYR A 98 24.28 -0.94 -11.80
N GLU A 99 23.91 -0.99 -13.08
CA GLU A 99 24.83 -1.46 -14.13
C GLU A 99 26.11 -0.62 -14.25
N LYS A 100 26.05 0.66 -13.88
CA LYS A 100 27.20 1.58 -13.99
C LYS A 100 28.05 1.72 -12.73
N TYR A 101 27.49 1.43 -11.56
CA TYR A 101 28.10 1.71 -10.25
C TYR A 101 28.01 0.52 -9.30
N GLU A 102 27.88 -0.71 -9.81
CA GLU A 102 27.75 -1.97 -9.07
C GLU A 102 28.69 -2.03 -7.84
N ASP A 103 30.00 -1.82 -8.04
CA ASP A 103 31.00 -1.88 -6.97
C ASP A 103 30.82 -0.81 -5.87
N GLN A 104 30.35 0.38 -6.23
CA GLN A 104 30.11 1.45 -5.26
C GLN A 104 28.81 1.20 -4.48
N VAL A 105 27.75 0.81 -5.18
CA VAL A 105 26.44 0.57 -4.54
C VAL A 105 26.53 -0.60 -3.58
N ASP A 106 27.23 -1.68 -3.93
CA ASP A 106 27.45 -2.81 -3.02
C ASP A 106 28.29 -2.43 -1.79
N ALA A 107 29.36 -1.64 -1.99
CA ALA A 107 30.17 -1.17 -0.87
C ALA A 107 29.41 -0.24 0.09
N TYR A 108 28.46 0.56 -0.42
CA TYR A 108 27.59 1.40 0.41
C TYR A 108 26.45 0.62 1.05
N SER A 109 25.85 -0.34 0.33
CA SER A 109 24.73 -1.16 0.81
C SER A 109 25.18 -2.04 1.97
N GLU A 110 26.35 -2.67 1.89
CA GLU A 110 26.89 -3.51 2.95
C GLU A 110 27.19 -2.69 4.22
N LYS A 111 27.84 -1.54 4.08
CA LYS A 111 28.13 -0.63 5.21
C LYS A 111 26.86 -0.10 5.87
N THR A 112 25.84 0.20 5.08
CA THR A 112 24.55 0.70 5.56
C THR A 112 23.77 -0.41 6.26
N TRP A 113 23.76 -1.62 5.70
CA TRP A 113 23.10 -2.79 6.27
C TRP A 113 23.69 -3.17 7.63
N ILE A 114 25.01 -3.12 7.78
CA ILE A 114 25.69 -3.39 9.06
C ILE A 114 25.28 -2.35 10.12
N LYS A 115 25.19 -1.06 9.77
CA LYS A 115 24.76 -0.01 10.70
C LYS A 115 23.29 -0.16 11.09
N ILE A 116 22.41 -0.44 10.13
CA ILE A 116 20.99 -0.67 10.39
C ILE A 116 20.79 -1.89 11.28
N LYS A 117 21.47 -3.01 11.01
CA LYS A 117 21.44 -4.20 11.88
C LYS A 117 21.87 -3.89 13.31
N LYS A 118 22.96 -3.12 13.49
CA LYS A 118 23.40 -2.69 14.82
C LYS A 118 22.35 -1.86 15.54
N GLN A 119 21.73 -0.90 14.86
CA GLN A 119 20.68 -0.08 15.48
C GLN A 119 19.40 -0.88 15.75
N TYR A 120 19.03 -1.79 14.85
CA TYR A 120 17.89 -2.68 15.03
C TYR A 120 18.10 -3.63 16.21
N ALA A 121 19.30 -4.19 16.38
CA ALA A 121 19.62 -5.03 17.54
C ALA A 121 19.48 -4.28 18.86
N VAL A 122 19.93 -3.02 18.92
CA VAL A 122 19.77 -2.16 20.11
C VAL A 122 18.30 -1.83 20.38
N LEU A 123 17.49 -1.64 19.34
CA LEU A 123 16.05 -1.39 19.48
C LEU A 123 15.28 -2.66 19.86
N ASP A 124 15.65 -3.81 19.28
CA ASP A 124 15.08 -5.12 19.60
C ASP A 124 15.35 -5.47 21.06
N GLU A 125 16.59 -5.31 21.52
CA GLU A 125 16.98 -5.55 22.90
C GLU A 125 16.27 -4.62 23.89
N LYS A 126 16.11 -3.32 23.56
CA LYS A 126 15.49 -2.36 24.48
C LYS A 126 13.97 -2.40 24.51
N TYR A 127 13.33 -2.68 23.37
CA TYR A 127 11.88 -2.54 23.21
C TYR A 127 11.18 -3.84 22.80
N LEU A 128 11.65 -4.53 21.75
CA LEU A 128 10.94 -5.71 21.23
C LEU A 128 11.09 -6.95 22.12
N SER A 129 12.21 -7.08 22.83
CA SER A 129 12.47 -8.16 23.78
C SER A 129 11.58 -8.07 25.04
N LYS A 130 11.14 -6.84 25.38
CA LYS A 130 10.25 -6.57 26.52
C LYS A 130 8.77 -6.70 26.16
N ILE A 131 8.43 -6.77 24.88
CA ILE A 131 7.08 -7.13 24.46
C ILE A 131 6.92 -8.62 24.76
N PRO A 132 5.97 -9.02 25.62
CA PRO A 132 5.76 -10.43 25.92
C PRO A 132 5.41 -11.15 24.63
N LYS A 133 6.36 -11.95 24.13
CA LYS A 133 6.14 -12.85 23.00
C LYS A 133 5.10 -13.86 23.47
N GLY A 134 3.85 -13.67 23.05
CA GLY A 134 2.77 -14.63 23.25
C GLY A 134 3.20 -16.01 22.74
N PRO A 135 2.61 -17.10 23.26
CA PRO A 135 3.16 -18.45 23.13
C PRO A 135 3.39 -18.79 21.65
N LEU A 136 4.67 -18.80 21.25
CA LEU A 136 5.10 -19.33 19.97
C LEU A 136 4.79 -20.82 20.01
N LYS A 137 3.71 -21.21 19.34
CA LYS A 137 3.45 -22.62 19.05
C LYS A 137 4.58 -23.10 18.15
N GLU A 138 5.56 -23.77 18.76
CA GLU A 138 6.49 -24.64 18.05
C GLU A 138 5.66 -25.68 17.28
N LYS A 139 5.59 -25.53 15.96
CA LYS A 139 5.25 -26.67 15.11
C LYS A 139 6.51 -27.52 15.00
N LYS A 140 6.52 -28.62 15.77
CA LYS A 140 7.41 -29.77 15.56
C LYS A 140 7.38 -30.15 14.07
N LYS A 141 8.56 -30.27 13.48
CA LYS A 141 8.76 -31.05 12.27
C LYS A 141 8.99 -32.48 12.74
N ASP A 142 8.06 -33.35 12.36
CA ASP A 142 8.32 -34.79 12.27
C ASP A 142 9.30 -35.06 11.11
#